data_AF-A0A2A6CQJ4-F1
#
_entry.id   AF-A0A2A6CQJ4-F1
#
_cell.length_a   1.000
_cell.length_b   1.000
_cell.length_c   1.000
_cell.angle_alpha   90.00
_cell.angle_beta   90.00
_cell.angle_gamma   90.00
#
_symmetry.space_group_name_H-M   'P 1'
#
loop_
_entity.id
_entity.type
_entity.pdbx_description
1 polymer ?
#
loop_
_entity_poly.entity_id
_entity_poly.type
_entity_poly.pdbx_seq_one_letter_code
_entity_poly.pdbx_strand_id
1 'polypeptide(L)'
;MKNTFAAALYAPWQSHELTSAYLAFFTVPFALMNIHFLFRYWSVANPTRVALFSQRRFIALITLYPVTEFIAWYILAYAIKVDPDSICLDDIKAALLDTHNDTIEEGWLAMDHWRNGELNVHVVWVVFFSMIIIFGSFFSALTLAALTYRHILAATTLSAKHRTLQFTLLVAVCAQTFVPLICVYIPYFMCLASPFLSLSGYGMIEHFSLLLSIFPGWDAIVIILLIRDYRIGLLKMLGLWREKTILIRNTQFTSCVISSVRVTQ
;
A
#
# COMPACT_ATOMS: atom_id res chain seq x y z
N MET A 1 26.22 16.08 10.73
CA MET A 1 25.48 14.97 10.07
C MET A 1 24.50 14.13 10.92
N LYS A 2 24.56 14.03 12.26
CA LYS A 2 23.70 13.04 12.99
C LYS A 2 22.20 13.39 13.11
N ASN A 3 21.78 14.64 12.86
CA ASN A 3 20.45 15.14 13.25
C ASN A 3 19.66 15.79 12.12
N THR A 4 20.09 15.61 10.87
CA THR A 4 19.48 16.27 9.71
C THR A 4 19.12 15.24 8.67
N PHE A 5 17.91 15.38 8.15
CA PHE A 5 17.36 14.57 7.07
C PHE A 5 17.13 15.50 5.89
N ALA A 6 17.65 15.22 4.69
CA ALA A 6 17.30 15.98 3.50
C ALA A 6 16.99 15.09 2.32
N ALA A 7 16.00 15.50 1.52
CA ALA A 7 15.56 14.81 0.32
C ALA A 7 15.40 15.82 -0.82
N ALA A 8 15.77 15.41 -2.03
CA ALA A 8 15.52 16.17 -3.24
C ALA A 8 15.10 15.23 -4.37
N LEU A 9 14.23 15.69 -5.26
CA LEU A 9 13.86 14.94 -6.45
C LEU A 9 14.98 15.07 -7.48
N TYR A 10 15.57 13.93 -7.84
CA TYR A 10 16.50 13.85 -8.96
C TYR A 10 15.73 13.80 -10.28
N ALA A 11 15.54 14.97 -10.90
CA ALA A 11 14.85 15.15 -12.18
C ALA A 11 15.42 16.34 -12.97
N PRO A 12 15.18 16.42 -14.30
CA PRO A 12 15.64 17.55 -15.11
C PRO A 12 15.07 18.91 -14.66
N TRP A 13 13.91 18.88 -13.99
CA TRP A 13 13.23 20.06 -13.46
C TRP A 13 13.28 19.98 -11.94
N GLN A 14 14.28 20.62 -11.34
CA GLN A 14 14.46 20.65 -9.89
C GLN A 14 13.67 21.83 -9.33
N SER A 15 12.71 21.57 -8.45
CA SER A 15 12.00 22.62 -7.71
C SER A 15 11.48 22.09 -6.39
N HIS A 16 11.32 22.97 -5.43
CA HIS A 16 10.84 22.61 -4.09
C HIS A 16 9.40 22.10 -4.15
N GLU A 17 8.59 22.66 -5.04
CA GLU A 17 7.22 22.24 -5.35
C GLU A 17 7.18 20.82 -5.89
N LEU A 18 8.05 20.50 -6.87
CA LEU A 18 8.07 19.17 -7.48
C LEU A 18 8.55 18.10 -6.49
N THR A 19 9.58 18.38 -5.68
CA THR A 19 9.99 17.42 -4.66
C THR A 19 8.90 17.22 -3.60
N SER A 20 8.24 18.30 -3.17
CA SER A 20 7.12 18.20 -2.21
C SER A 20 5.96 17.39 -2.77
N ALA A 21 5.61 17.59 -4.04
CA ALA A 21 4.57 16.82 -4.72
C ALA A 21 4.97 15.35 -4.89
N TYR A 22 6.22 15.07 -5.25
CA TYR A 22 6.75 13.72 -5.37
C TYR A 22 6.63 12.96 -4.05
N LEU A 23 7.06 13.55 -2.94
CA LEU A 23 6.92 12.94 -1.61
C LEU A 23 5.45 12.78 -1.19
N ALA A 24 4.58 13.72 -1.58
CA ALA A 24 3.15 13.62 -1.29
C ALA A 24 2.46 12.44 -1.99
N PHE A 25 2.93 12.00 -3.16
CA PHE A 25 2.39 10.79 -3.80
C PHE A 25 2.58 9.53 -2.96
N PHE A 26 3.49 9.56 -1.99
CA PHE A 26 3.79 8.38 -1.21
C PHE A 26 2.72 8.07 -0.15
N THR A 27 1.73 8.95 0.06
CA THR A 27 0.55 8.67 0.88
C THR A 27 -0.54 7.91 0.13
N VAL A 28 -0.53 7.90 -1.20
CA VAL A 28 -1.54 7.20 -2.01
C VAL A 28 -1.66 5.71 -1.64
N PRO A 29 -0.57 4.94 -1.42
CA PRO A 29 -0.66 3.56 -0.96
C PRO A 29 -1.38 3.40 0.39
N PHE A 30 -1.30 4.40 1.27
CA PHE A 30 -1.96 4.40 2.58
C PHE A 30 -3.47 4.47 2.41
N ALA A 31 -3.94 5.44 1.62
CA ALA A 31 -5.34 5.57 1.27
C ALA A 31 -5.88 4.32 0.55
N LEU A 32 -5.15 3.79 -0.44
CA LEU A 32 -5.56 2.60 -1.17
C LEU A 32 -5.71 1.38 -0.25
N MET A 33 -4.77 1.18 0.68
CA MET A 33 -4.86 0.11 1.68
C MET A 33 -6.15 0.21 2.50
N ASN A 34 -6.49 1.40 3.01
CA ASN A 34 -7.74 1.61 3.76
C ASN A 34 -8.98 1.34 2.91
N ILE A 35 -8.99 1.77 1.65
CA ILE A 35 -10.08 1.50 0.71
C ILE A 35 -10.24 0.00 0.48
N HIS A 36 -9.13 -0.74 0.31
CA HIS A 36 -9.14 -2.19 0.16
C HIS A 36 -9.72 -2.89 1.39
N PHE A 37 -9.30 -2.51 2.60
CA PHE A 37 -9.85 -3.07 3.83
C PHE A 37 -11.33 -2.69 4.05
N LEU A 38 -11.73 -1.48 3.68
CA LEU A 38 -13.12 -1.04 3.76
C LEU A 38 -14.01 -1.87 2.83
N PHE A 39 -13.58 -2.07 1.58
CA PHE A 39 -14.28 -2.90 0.62
C PHE A 39 -14.45 -4.33 1.17
N ARG A 40 -13.38 -4.91 1.73
CA ARG A 40 -13.42 -6.25 2.33
C ARG A 40 -14.36 -6.32 3.51
N TYR A 41 -14.27 -5.37 4.44
CA TYR A 41 -15.16 -5.29 5.57
C TYR A 41 -16.63 -5.27 5.12
N TRP A 42 -16.98 -4.42 4.15
CA TRP A 42 -18.34 -4.38 3.62
C TRP A 42 -18.73 -5.67 2.90
N SER A 43 -17.82 -6.32 2.17
CA SER A 43 -18.13 -7.60 1.50
C SER A 43 -18.53 -8.73 2.45
N VAL A 44 -18.11 -8.66 3.71
CA VAL A 44 -18.47 -9.62 4.76
C VAL A 44 -19.63 -9.10 5.62
N ALA A 45 -19.49 -7.90 6.17
CA ALA A 45 -20.40 -7.36 7.17
C ALA A 45 -21.67 -6.74 6.56
N ASN A 46 -21.59 -6.17 5.36
CA ASN A 46 -22.73 -5.56 4.69
C ASN A 46 -22.62 -5.61 3.15
N PRO A 47 -22.90 -6.79 2.54
CA PRO A 47 -22.71 -6.99 1.10
C PRO A 47 -23.49 -5.99 0.24
N THR A 48 -24.62 -5.47 0.71
CA THR A 48 -25.42 -4.48 -0.04
C THR A 48 -24.66 -3.16 -0.27
N ARG A 49 -23.78 -2.78 0.66
CA ARG A 49 -22.94 -1.58 0.52
C ARG A 49 -21.81 -1.73 -0.50
N VAL A 50 -21.44 -2.95 -0.87
CA VAL A 50 -20.44 -3.18 -1.92
C VAL A 50 -20.91 -2.62 -3.26
N ALA A 51 -22.22 -2.63 -3.52
CA ALA A 51 -22.79 -2.04 -4.74
C ALA A 51 -22.51 -0.53 -4.87
N LEU A 52 -22.19 0.16 -3.77
CA LEU A 52 -21.76 1.57 -3.81
C LEU A 52 -20.47 1.74 -4.61
N PHE A 53 -19.55 0.77 -4.59
CA PHE A 53 -18.31 0.82 -5.38
C PHE A 53 -18.55 0.77 -6.90
N SER A 54 -19.77 0.49 -7.36
CA SER A 54 -20.19 0.60 -8.77
C SER A 54 -20.87 1.93 -9.10
N GLN A 55 -21.21 2.75 -8.09
CA GLN A 55 -21.90 4.02 -8.28
C GLN A 55 -20.90 5.16 -8.50
N ARG A 56 -21.01 5.87 -9.64
CA ARG A 56 -20.09 6.96 -10.01
C ARG A 56 -19.92 8.03 -8.93
N ARG A 57 -21.00 8.39 -8.23
CA ARG A 57 -20.97 9.37 -7.13
C ARG A 57 -20.11 8.88 -5.96
N PHE A 58 -20.27 7.62 -5.57
CA PHE A 58 -19.48 7.04 -4.48
C PHE A 58 -18.03 6.82 -4.88
N ILE A 59 -17.77 6.43 -6.14
CA ILE A 59 -16.39 6.37 -6.68
C ILE A 59 -15.73 7.74 -6.59
N ALA A 60 -16.41 8.82 -7.02
CA ALA A 60 -15.88 10.17 -6.89
C ALA A 60 -15.59 10.53 -5.42
N LEU A 61 -16.51 10.21 -4.50
CA LEU A 61 -16.32 10.46 -3.06
C LEU A 61 -15.13 9.68 -2.48
N ILE A 62 -14.98 8.39 -2.81
CA ILE A 62 -13.89 7.59 -2.26
C ILE A 62 -12.55 7.95 -2.90
N THR A 63 -12.53 8.47 -4.13
CA THR A 63 -11.33 9.04 -4.75
C THR A 63 -10.91 10.37 -4.11
N LEU A 64 -11.82 11.13 -3.50
CA LEU A 64 -11.43 12.32 -2.74
C LEU A 64 -10.53 11.99 -1.56
N TYR A 65 -10.66 10.81 -0.96
CA TYR A 65 -9.85 10.39 0.18
C TYR A 65 -8.32 10.40 -0.11
N PRO A 66 -7.78 9.68 -1.11
CA PRO A 66 -6.36 9.77 -1.48
C PRO A 66 -5.96 11.18 -1.92
N VAL A 67 -6.86 11.95 -2.55
CA VAL A 67 -6.58 13.35 -2.92
C VAL A 67 -6.40 14.23 -1.69
N THR A 68 -7.23 14.06 -0.66
CA THR A 68 -7.08 14.82 0.59
C THR A 68 -5.82 14.44 1.35
N GLU A 69 -5.44 13.16 1.40
CA GLU A 69 -4.16 12.74 2.01
C GLU A 69 -2.97 13.29 1.24
N PHE A 70 -3.01 13.28 -0.10
CA PHE A 70 -1.99 13.88 -0.95
C PHE A 70 -1.84 15.38 -0.65
N ILE A 71 -2.94 16.15 -0.64
CA ILE A 71 -2.90 17.59 -0.40
C ILE A 71 -2.36 17.89 1.01
N ALA A 72 -2.82 17.16 2.03
CA ALA A 72 -2.34 17.33 3.39
C ALA A 72 -0.83 17.08 3.49
N TRP A 73 -0.35 16.01 2.86
CA TRP A 73 1.07 15.69 2.84
C TRP A 73 1.90 16.69 2.05
N TYR A 74 1.39 17.16 0.91
CA TYR A 74 2.03 18.19 0.11
C TYR A 74 2.25 19.47 0.91
N ILE A 75 1.23 19.93 1.65
CA ILE A 75 1.35 21.12 2.51
C ILE A 75 2.41 20.91 3.59
N LEU A 76 2.43 19.74 4.23
CA LEU A 76 3.43 19.42 5.25
C LEU A 76 4.84 19.36 4.67
N ALA A 77 5.02 18.75 3.50
CA ALA A 77 6.31 18.66 2.81
C ALA A 77 6.79 20.04 2.35
N TYR A 78 5.91 20.83 1.75
CA TYR A 78 6.20 22.19 1.28
C TYR A 78 6.52 23.16 2.43
N ALA A 79 6.03 22.88 3.64
CA ALA A 79 6.42 23.66 4.81
C ALA A 79 7.90 23.45 5.18
N ILE A 80 8.54 22.36 4.76
CA ILE A 80 9.94 22.02 5.08
C ILE A 80 10.87 22.82 4.18
N LYS A 81 11.09 24.08 4.53
CA LYS A 81 12.02 24.94 3.80
C LYS A 81 13.45 24.74 4.26
N VAL A 82 14.36 24.75 3.30
CA VAL A 82 15.79 24.78 3.52
C VAL A 82 16.21 26.21 3.84
N ASP A 83 16.91 26.40 4.94
CA ASP A 83 17.51 27.69 5.25
C ASP A 83 18.78 27.87 4.41
N PRO A 84 18.97 29.02 3.73
CA PRO A 84 20.16 29.32 2.93
C PRO A 84 21.48 29.11 3.67
N ASP A 85 21.51 29.32 4.99
CA ASP A 85 22.73 29.21 5.82
C ASP A 85 22.90 27.82 6.48
N SER A 86 22.18 26.80 6.00
CA SER A 86 22.25 25.47 6.58
C SER A 86 23.56 24.76 6.23
N ILE A 87 24.53 24.83 7.15
CA ILE A 87 25.80 24.06 7.10
C ILE A 87 25.54 22.57 6.78
N CYS A 88 24.40 22.03 7.25
CA CYS A 88 24.09 20.64 6.99
C CYS A 88 23.63 20.33 5.55
N LEU A 89 23.08 21.31 4.82
CA LEU A 89 22.78 21.12 3.41
C LEU A 89 24.07 21.01 2.60
N ASP A 90 25.07 21.83 2.93
CA ASP A 90 26.38 21.79 2.27
C ASP A 90 27.07 20.44 2.50
N ASP A 91 27.02 19.90 3.73
CA ASP A 91 27.49 18.55 4.04
C ASP A 91 26.80 17.48 3.18
N ILE A 92 25.47 17.58 3.01
CA ILE A 92 24.68 16.60 2.23
C ILE A 92 24.97 16.73 0.73
N LYS A 93 25.09 17.96 0.21
CA LYS A 93 25.49 18.21 -1.18
C LYS A 93 26.88 17.66 -1.46
N ALA A 94 27.83 17.84 -0.53
CA ALA A 94 29.18 17.31 -0.66
C ALA A 94 29.20 15.77 -0.67
N ALA A 95 28.42 15.13 0.20
CA ALA A 95 28.30 13.67 0.22
C ALA A 95 27.62 13.12 -1.05
N LEU A 96 26.67 13.84 -1.63
CA LEU A 96 26.00 13.45 -2.88
C LEU A 96 26.99 13.51 -4.04
N LEU A 97 27.77 14.59 -4.10
CA LEU A 97 28.83 14.76 -5.09
C LEU A 97 29.88 13.65 -4.99
N ASP A 98 30.29 13.26 -3.77
CA ASP A 98 31.25 12.17 -3.56
C ASP A 98 30.69 10.80 -4.01
N THR A 99 29.41 10.55 -3.77
CA THR A 99 28.78 9.24 -4.03
C THR A 99 28.36 9.06 -5.49
N HIS A 100 27.81 10.10 -6.10
CA HIS A 100 27.19 10.03 -7.43
C HIS A 100 27.90 10.85 -8.51
N ASN A 101 28.94 11.61 -8.14
CA ASN A 101 29.66 12.52 -9.03
C ASN A 101 28.72 13.51 -9.76
N ASP A 102 27.64 13.90 -9.07
CA ASP A 102 26.58 14.76 -9.59
C ASP A 102 26.04 15.68 -8.46
N THR A 103 25.40 16.77 -8.85
CA THR A 103 24.89 17.80 -7.94
C THR A 103 23.44 18.11 -8.19
N ILE A 104 22.65 18.15 -7.12
CA ILE A 104 21.30 18.71 -7.14
C ILE A 104 21.40 20.15 -6.63
N GLU A 105 21.08 21.11 -7.49
CA GLU A 105 21.20 22.54 -7.17
C GLU A 105 19.98 23.03 -6.38
N GLU A 106 18.78 22.61 -6.80
CA GLU A 106 17.50 23.11 -6.29
C GLU A 106 16.54 22.01 -5.81
N GLY A 107 15.47 22.41 -5.13
CA GLY A 107 14.38 21.49 -4.76
C GLY A 107 14.65 20.61 -3.54
N TRP A 108 15.65 20.95 -2.73
CA TRP A 108 15.91 20.30 -1.46
C TRP A 108 14.77 20.56 -0.45
N LEU A 109 14.45 19.53 0.33
CA LEU A 109 13.74 19.61 1.59
C LEU A 109 14.70 19.12 2.67
N ALA A 110 15.06 19.98 3.62
CA ALA A 110 15.94 19.61 4.73
C ALA A 110 15.21 19.82 6.05
N MET A 111 15.07 18.74 6.81
CA MET A 111 14.59 18.75 8.18
C MET A 111 15.78 18.84 9.14
N ASP A 112 16.20 20.06 9.45
CA ASP A 112 17.13 20.33 10.54
C ASP A 112 16.38 20.29 11.87
N HIS A 113 16.47 19.17 12.57
CA HIS A 113 15.72 18.94 13.81
C HIS A 113 16.31 19.70 15.00
N TRP A 114 17.63 19.92 15.00
CA TRP A 114 18.33 20.72 16.00
C TRP A 114 19.15 21.81 15.30
N ARG A 115 18.99 23.06 15.74
CA ARG A 115 19.76 24.22 15.27
C ARG A 115 20.38 24.93 16.46
N ASN A 116 21.69 25.11 16.46
CA ASN A 116 22.43 25.79 17.54
C ASN A 116 22.14 25.24 18.95
N GLY A 117 21.84 23.94 19.07
CA GLY A 117 21.49 23.30 20.33
C GLY A 117 20.00 23.38 20.72
N GLU A 118 19.20 24.12 19.96
CA GLU A 118 17.75 24.25 20.15
C GLU A 118 16.97 23.37 19.18
N LEU A 119 15.84 22.83 19.64
CA LEU A 119 14.96 22.00 18.83
C LEU A 119 14.16 22.87 17.86
N ASN A 120 14.17 22.52 16.58
CA ASN A 120 13.39 23.21 15.56
C ASN A 120 11.91 22.84 15.68
N VAL A 121 11.17 23.66 16.43
CA VAL A 121 9.74 23.44 16.74
C VAL A 121 8.89 23.31 15.47
N HIS A 122 9.24 24.02 14.39
CA HIS A 122 8.53 23.92 13.12
C HIS A 122 8.64 22.51 12.51
N VAL A 123 9.85 21.95 12.43
CA VAL A 123 10.09 20.59 11.94
C VAL A 123 9.37 19.57 12.82
N VAL A 124 9.37 19.77 14.15
CA VAL A 124 8.65 18.90 15.09
C VAL A 124 7.16 18.86 14.78
N TRP A 125 6.52 20.00 14.50
CA TRP A 125 5.11 20.03 14.10
C TRP A 125 4.86 19.28 12.80
N VAL A 126 5.72 19.46 11.79
CA VAL A 126 5.62 18.74 10.51
C VAL A 126 5.71 17.23 10.73
N VAL A 127 6.66 16.78 11.54
CA VAL A 127 6.82 15.35 11.87
C VAL A 127 5.60 14.86 12.65
N PHE A 128 5.11 15.61 13.64
CA PHE A 128 3.96 15.24 14.45
C PHE A 128 2.70 15.03 13.60
N PHE A 129 2.36 15.96 12.70
CA PHE A 129 1.21 15.81 11.81
C PHE A 129 1.41 14.69 10.78
N SER A 130 2.64 14.51 10.28
CA SER A 130 2.98 13.38 9.41
C SER A 130 2.76 12.04 10.11
N MET A 131 3.13 11.94 11.39
CA MET A 131 2.90 10.75 12.22
C MET A 131 1.40 10.49 12.43
N ILE A 132 0.59 11.53 12.64
CA ILE A 132 -0.88 11.37 12.75
C ILE A 132 -1.45 10.75 11.48
N ILE A 133 -1.01 11.18 10.29
CA ILE A 133 -1.47 10.62 9.02
C ILE A 133 -1.05 9.14 8.91
N ILE A 134 0.23 8.83 9.14
CA ILE A 134 0.76 7.46 9.03
C ILE A 134 0.05 6.52 10.02
N PHE A 135 0.08 6.85 11.31
CA PHE A 135 -0.51 5.99 12.35
C PHE A 135 -2.03 5.96 12.25
N GLY A 136 -2.68 7.08 11.94
CA GLY A 136 -4.12 7.14 11.74
C GLY A 136 -4.60 6.23 10.62
N SER A 137 -3.89 6.24 9.48
CA SER A 137 -4.13 5.32 8.38
C SER A 137 -3.89 3.87 8.79
N PHE A 138 -2.77 3.58 9.45
CA PHE A 138 -2.44 2.21 9.88
C PHE A 138 -3.46 1.65 10.89
N PHE A 139 -3.87 2.44 11.89
CA PHE A 139 -4.89 2.05 12.87
C PHE A 139 -6.26 1.86 12.23
N SER A 140 -6.61 2.68 11.23
CA SER A 140 -7.86 2.52 10.47
C SER A 140 -7.87 1.17 9.74
N ALA A 141 -6.79 0.85 9.03
CA ALA A 141 -6.63 -0.42 8.34
C ALA A 141 -6.67 -1.61 9.30
N LEU A 142 -5.94 -1.54 10.42
CA LEU A 142 -5.93 -2.57 11.46
C LEU A 142 -7.33 -2.78 12.06
N THR A 143 -8.06 -1.70 12.33
CA THR A 143 -9.42 -1.75 12.85
C THR A 143 -10.37 -2.42 11.86
N LEU A 144 -10.32 -2.02 10.58
CA LEU A 144 -11.13 -2.64 9.53
C LEU A 144 -10.79 -4.12 9.34
N ALA A 145 -9.52 -4.49 9.39
CA ALA A 145 -9.07 -5.88 9.33
C ALA A 145 -9.61 -6.70 10.51
N ALA A 146 -9.48 -6.18 11.73
CA ALA A 146 -9.97 -6.83 12.94
C ALA A 146 -11.50 -6.99 12.94
N LEU A 147 -12.24 -5.95 12.52
CA LEU A 147 -13.69 -6.02 12.37
C LEU A 147 -14.10 -7.04 11.31
N THR A 148 -13.40 -7.07 10.17
CA THR A 148 -13.64 -8.06 9.12
C THR A 148 -13.44 -9.48 9.66
N TYR A 149 -12.33 -9.74 10.35
CA TYR A 149 -12.04 -11.02 10.97
C TYR A 149 -13.15 -11.45 11.94
N ARG A 150 -13.56 -10.54 12.84
CA ARG A 150 -14.64 -10.80 13.81
C ARG A 150 -15.96 -11.15 13.12
N HIS A 151 -16.33 -10.43 12.06
CA HIS A 151 -17.55 -10.73 11.31
C HIS A 151 -17.50 -12.08 10.59
N ILE A 152 -16.34 -12.47 10.03
CA ILE A 152 -16.17 -13.80 9.43
C ILE A 152 -16.40 -14.91 10.47
N LEU A 153 -15.88 -14.74 11.68
CA LEU A 153 -16.05 -15.70 12.77
C LEU A 153 -17.48 -15.77 13.29
N ALA A 154 -18.15 -14.62 13.41
CA ALA A 154 -19.51 -14.53 13.93
C ALA A 154 -20.58 -15.00 12.92
N ALA A 155 -20.24 -15.09 11.64
CA ALA A 155 -21.18 -15.48 10.60
C ALA A 155 -21.48 -16.99 10.63
N THR A 156 -22.48 -17.38 11.42
CA THR A 156 -23.01 -18.75 11.52
C THR A 156 -23.89 -19.16 10.34
N THR A 157 -24.42 -18.18 9.60
CA THR A 157 -25.31 -18.39 8.43
C THR A 157 -24.56 -18.58 7.11
N LEU A 158 -23.25 -18.30 7.08
CA LEU A 158 -22.41 -18.50 5.89
C LEU A 158 -22.05 -19.98 5.75
N SER A 159 -22.28 -20.56 4.57
CA SER A 159 -21.82 -21.92 4.27
C SER A 159 -20.32 -22.07 4.58
N ALA A 160 -19.88 -23.25 5.05
CA ALA A 160 -18.48 -23.51 5.38
C ALA A 160 -17.54 -23.15 4.20
N LYS A 161 -17.97 -23.41 2.96
CA LYS A 161 -17.24 -23.05 1.73
C LYS A 161 -17.08 -21.53 1.56
N HIS A 162 -18.15 -20.75 1.77
CA HIS A 162 -18.07 -19.29 1.67
C HIS A 162 -17.23 -18.68 2.80
N ARG A 163 -17.31 -19.22 4.02
CA ARG A 163 -16.50 -18.77 5.16
C ARG A 163 -15.01 -18.97 4.89
N THR A 164 -14.62 -20.14 4.38
CA THR A 164 -13.23 -20.43 4.01
C THR A 164 -12.74 -19.50 2.90
N LEU A 165 -13.58 -19.19 1.90
CA LEU A 165 -13.24 -18.23 0.85
C LEU A 165 -12.99 -16.83 1.42
N GLN A 166 -13.91 -16.30 2.24
CA GLN A 166 -13.75 -14.98 2.86
C GLN A 166 -12.52 -14.90 3.77
N PHE A 167 -12.24 -15.96 4.52
CA PHE A 167 -11.03 -16.04 5.35
C PHE A 167 -9.76 -16.04 4.50
N THR A 168 -9.74 -16.81 3.42
CA THR A 168 -8.60 -16.84 2.48
C THR A 168 -8.37 -15.47 1.86
N LEU A 169 -9.44 -14.76 1.48
CA LEU A 169 -9.38 -13.40 0.94
C LEU A 169 -8.89 -12.39 1.97
N LEU A 170 -9.29 -12.52 3.24
CA LEU A 170 -8.78 -11.68 4.32
C LEU A 170 -7.29 -11.92 4.56
N VAL A 171 -6.85 -13.18 4.66
CA VAL A 171 -5.43 -13.52 4.79
C VAL A 171 -4.63 -12.99 3.60
N ALA A 172 -5.17 -13.11 2.39
CA ALA A 172 -4.54 -12.57 1.19
C ALA A 172 -4.35 -11.05 1.26
N VAL A 173 -5.37 -10.31 1.73
CA VAL A 173 -5.28 -8.85 1.89
C VAL A 173 -4.32 -8.47 2.99
N CYS A 174 -4.34 -9.16 4.14
CA CYS A 174 -3.36 -8.92 5.20
C CYS A 174 -1.92 -9.18 4.73
N ALA A 175 -1.70 -10.26 3.98
CA ALA A 175 -0.40 -10.56 3.39
C ALA A 175 0.02 -9.53 2.34
N GLN A 176 -0.92 -9.08 1.50
CA GLN A 176 -0.71 -8.00 0.53
C GLN A 176 -0.29 -6.71 1.24
N THR A 177 -0.93 -6.37 2.35
CA THR A 177 -0.64 -5.15 3.12
C THR A 177 0.70 -5.18 3.85
N PHE A 178 1.32 -6.34 3.94
CA PHE A 178 2.69 -6.48 4.42
C PHE A 178 3.71 -5.87 3.44
N VAL A 179 3.40 -5.85 2.14
CA VAL A 179 4.25 -5.25 1.10
C VAL A 179 4.37 -3.73 1.29
N PRO A 180 3.28 -2.92 1.27
CA PRO A 180 3.39 -1.49 1.52
C PRO A 180 3.84 -1.18 2.96
N LEU A 181 3.59 -2.05 3.94
CA LEU A 181 4.14 -1.89 5.30
C LEU A 181 5.67 -1.87 5.29
N ILE A 182 6.29 -2.85 4.62
CA ILE A 182 7.76 -2.96 4.53
C ILE A 182 8.37 -1.95 3.56
N CYS A 183 7.76 -1.79 2.38
CA CYS A 183 8.32 -0.96 1.32
C CYS A 183 8.04 0.54 1.52
N VAL A 184 7.01 0.90 2.30
CA VAL A 184 6.56 2.29 2.42
C VAL A 184 6.50 2.76 3.87
N TYR A 185 5.68 2.13 4.73
CA TYR A 185 5.48 2.61 6.12
C TYR A 185 6.75 2.61 6.97
N ILE A 186 7.48 1.49 6.99
CA ILE A 186 8.69 1.36 7.82
C ILE A 186 9.78 2.35 7.37
N PRO A 187 10.16 2.41 6.08
CA PRO A 187 11.11 3.40 5.58
C PRO A 187 10.69 4.83 5.94
N TYR A 188 9.41 5.17 5.80
CA TYR A 188 8.92 6.51 6.16
C TYR A 188 9.09 6.83 7.64
N PHE A 189 8.66 5.91 8.50
CA PHE A 189 8.78 6.08 9.94
C PHE A 189 10.25 6.24 10.32
N MET A 190 11.14 5.45 9.72
CA MET A 190 12.59 5.58 9.93
C MET A 190 13.12 6.93 9.43
N CYS A 191 12.72 7.41 8.25
CA CYS A 191 13.12 8.71 7.73
C CYS A 191 12.73 9.85 8.69
N LEU A 192 11.49 9.84 9.19
CA LEU A 192 10.98 10.89 10.08
C LEU A 192 11.48 10.75 11.53
N ALA A 193 11.72 9.53 12.02
CA ALA A 193 12.16 9.27 13.39
C ALA A 193 13.69 9.28 13.55
N SER A 194 14.45 8.96 12.48
CA SER A 194 15.92 8.84 12.53
C SER A 194 16.63 10.03 13.19
N PRO A 195 16.22 11.29 12.97
CA PRO A 195 16.90 12.43 13.57
C PRO A 195 16.65 12.52 15.09
N PHE A 196 15.48 12.08 15.57
CA PHE A 196 15.19 11.96 17.00
C PHE A 196 15.89 10.78 17.66
N LEU A 197 16.20 9.73 16.88
CA LEU A 197 16.91 8.53 17.32
C LEU A 197 18.44 8.64 17.14
N SER A 198 18.95 9.79 16.69
CA SER A 198 20.38 10.01 16.37
C SER A 198 20.95 9.00 15.37
N LEU A 199 20.11 8.50 14.44
CA LEU A 199 20.50 7.58 13.38
C LEU A 199 20.92 8.36 12.13
N SER A 200 21.94 7.88 11.41
CA SER A 200 22.37 8.50 10.15
C SER A 200 21.31 8.30 9.05
N GLY A 201 20.69 9.37 8.57
CA GLY A 201 19.61 9.32 7.57
C GLY A 201 20.04 9.01 6.13
N TYR A 202 21.34 8.99 5.84
CA TYR A 202 21.89 9.07 4.49
C TYR A 202 21.54 7.87 3.58
N GLY A 203 21.54 6.63 4.10
CA GLY A 203 21.27 5.44 3.28
C GLY A 203 19.79 5.12 3.05
N MET A 204 18.87 5.62 3.89
CA MET A 204 17.46 5.21 3.82
C MET A 204 16.71 5.83 2.64
N ILE A 205 17.05 7.07 2.27
CA ILE A 205 16.35 7.83 1.23
C ILE A 205 16.65 7.27 -0.17
N GLU A 206 17.92 6.92 -0.43
CA GLU A 206 18.36 6.37 -1.71
C GLU A 206 17.63 5.07 -2.05
N HIS A 207 17.47 4.19 -1.06
CA HIS A 207 16.78 2.91 -1.23
C HIS A 207 15.25 3.06 -1.20
N PHE A 208 14.74 4.11 -0.57
CA PHE A 208 13.31 4.31 -0.40
C PHE A 208 12.58 4.56 -1.73
N SER A 209 13.13 5.42 -2.59
CA SER A 209 12.57 5.67 -3.93
C SER A 209 12.53 4.39 -4.79
N LEU A 210 13.53 3.52 -4.64
CA LEU A 210 13.57 2.22 -5.31
C LEU A 210 12.48 1.28 -4.76
N LEU A 211 12.41 1.12 -3.43
CA LEU A 211 11.39 0.28 -2.76
C LEU A 211 9.98 0.71 -3.17
N LEU A 212 9.76 2.02 -3.27
CA LEU A 212 8.49 2.56 -3.72
C LEU A 212 8.21 2.26 -5.21
N SER A 213 9.21 2.37 -6.07
CA SER A 213 9.03 2.12 -7.50
C SER A 213 8.69 0.65 -7.79
N ILE A 214 9.20 -0.27 -6.98
CA ILE A 214 8.98 -1.72 -7.17
C ILE A 214 7.80 -2.28 -6.38
N PHE A 215 7.31 -1.59 -5.34
CA PHE A 215 6.24 -2.14 -4.49
C PHE A 215 4.97 -2.50 -5.28
N PRO A 216 4.49 -1.75 -6.30
CA PRO A 216 3.28 -2.12 -7.03
C PRO A 216 3.46 -3.45 -7.78
N GLY A 217 4.68 -3.72 -8.27
CA GLY A 217 5.02 -4.99 -8.89
C GLY A 217 5.00 -6.14 -7.89
N TRP A 218 5.59 -5.95 -6.70
CA TRP A 218 5.54 -6.93 -5.62
C TRP A 218 4.11 -7.19 -5.12
N ASP A 219 3.32 -6.13 -4.98
CA ASP A 219 1.91 -6.19 -4.59
C ASP A 219 1.10 -7.06 -5.57
N ALA A 220 1.31 -6.84 -6.87
CA ALA A 220 0.71 -7.63 -7.94
C ALA A 220 1.17 -9.10 -7.92
N ILE A 221 2.45 -9.37 -7.66
CA ILE A 221 2.96 -10.75 -7.53
C ILE A 221 2.30 -11.46 -6.35
N VAL A 222 2.22 -10.80 -5.20
CA VAL A 222 1.64 -11.37 -3.96
C VAL A 222 0.16 -11.73 -4.17
N ILE A 223 -0.65 -10.84 -4.76
CA ILE A 223 -2.06 -11.14 -5.03
C ILE A 223 -2.24 -12.29 -6.04
N ILE A 224 -1.42 -12.31 -7.10
CA ILE A 224 -1.46 -13.38 -8.09
C ILE A 224 -1.11 -14.71 -7.44
N LEU A 225 -0.07 -14.78 -6.60
CA LEU A 225 0.35 -16.02 -5.96
C LEU A 225 -0.64 -16.53 -4.90
N LEU A 226 -1.26 -15.62 -4.13
CA LEU A 226 -2.16 -15.99 -3.03
C LEU A 226 -3.55 -16.38 -3.49
N ILE A 227 -4.11 -15.69 -4.49
CA ILE A 227 -5.50 -15.93 -4.92
C ILE A 227 -5.53 -16.95 -6.06
N ARG A 228 -6.20 -18.08 -5.83
CA ARG A 228 -6.33 -19.18 -6.80
C ARG A 228 -6.81 -18.71 -8.18
N ASP A 229 -7.86 -17.91 -8.23
CA ASP A 229 -8.46 -17.51 -9.51
C ASP A 229 -7.50 -16.66 -10.35
N TYR A 230 -6.68 -15.82 -9.72
CA TYR A 230 -5.62 -15.07 -10.40
C TYR A 230 -4.50 -15.99 -10.92
N ARG A 231 -4.05 -16.98 -10.14
CA ARG A 231 -3.09 -18.01 -10.63
C ARG A 231 -3.63 -18.74 -11.85
N ILE A 232 -4.90 -19.16 -11.81
CA ILE A 232 -5.54 -19.85 -12.93
C ILE A 232 -5.61 -18.93 -14.14
N GLY A 233 -6.00 -17.67 -13.95
CA GLY A 233 -6.02 -16.66 -15.01
C GLY A 233 -4.65 -16.50 -15.67
N LEU A 234 -3.59 -16.37 -14.89
CA LEU A 234 -2.21 -16.28 -15.40
C LEU A 234 -1.80 -17.54 -16.17
N LEU A 235 -2.03 -18.73 -15.61
CA LEU A 235 -1.71 -19.99 -16.29
C LEU A 235 -2.47 -20.17 -17.61
N LYS A 236 -3.72 -19.68 -17.69
CA LYS A 236 -4.51 -19.66 -18.93
C LYS A 236 -3.91 -18.70 -19.96
N MET A 237 -3.54 -17.48 -19.54
CA MET A 237 -2.87 -16.51 -20.41
C MET A 237 -1.54 -17.03 -20.96
N LEU A 238 -0.80 -17.80 -20.14
CA LEU A 238 0.46 -18.43 -20.54
C LEU A 238 0.29 -19.75 -21.32
N GLY A 239 -0.94 -20.22 -21.55
CA GLY A 239 -1.21 -21.50 -22.23
C GLY A 239 -0.79 -22.75 -21.45
N LEU A 240 -0.43 -22.61 -20.18
CA LEU A 240 0.05 -23.69 -19.31
C LEU A 240 -1.10 -24.37 -18.54
N TRP A 241 -2.31 -23.84 -18.62
CA TRP A 241 -3.47 -24.40 -17.95
C TRP A 241 -3.98 -25.66 -18.66
N ARG A 242 -3.83 -26.81 -18.00
CA ARG A 242 -4.51 -28.05 -18.40
C ARG A 242 -5.84 -28.15 -17.66
N GLU A 243 -6.94 -28.10 -18.40
CA GLU A 243 -8.26 -28.36 -17.85
C GLU A 243 -8.31 -29.82 -17.36
N LYS A 244 -8.49 -30.02 -16.05
CA LYS A 244 -8.82 -31.35 -15.55
C LYS A 244 -10.25 -31.63 -15.97
N THR A 245 -10.45 -32.39 -17.05
CA THR A 245 -11.73 -33.02 -17.36
C THR A 245 -12.10 -33.89 -16.18
N ILE A 246 -12.96 -33.40 -15.29
CA ILE A 246 -13.59 -34.24 -14.29
C ILE A 246 -14.56 -35.10 -15.08
N LEU A 247 -14.13 -36.32 -15.42
CA LEU A 247 -15.02 -37.37 -15.87
C LEU A 247 -16.00 -37.63 -14.72
N ILE A 248 -17.16 -36.98 -14.76
CA ILE A 248 -18.31 -37.38 -13.97
C ILE A 248 -18.71 -38.74 -14.54
N ARG A 249 -18.16 -39.80 -13.96
CA ARG A 249 -18.60 -41.17 -14.23
C ARG A 249 -20.01 -41.26 -13.66
N ASN A 250 -21.01 -41.06 -14.51
CA ASN A 250 -22.41 -41.41 -14.23
C ASN A 250 -22.48 -42.94 -14.07
N THR A 251 -22.05 -43.46 -12.93
CA THR A 251 -22.03 -44.91 -12.64
C THR A 251 -23.30 -45.40 -11.95
N GLN A 252 -24.40 -44.62 -11.96
CA GLN A 252 -25.63 -45.02 -11.24
C GLN A 252 -26.96 -44.91 -12.01
N PHE A 253 -26.98 -44.62 -13.32
CA PHE A 253 -28.26 -44.53 -14.06
C PHE A 253 -28.41 -45.45 -15.28
N THR A 254 -27.47 -46.36 -15.53
CA THR A 254 -27.52 -47.23 -16.73
C THR A 254 -27.70 -48.71 -16.40
N SER A 255 -28.61 -49.04 -15.46
CA SER A 255 -28.98 -50.43 -15.18
C SER A 255 -30.49 -50.68 -15.10
N CYS A 256 -31.33 -49.74 -15.55
CA CYS A 256 -32.77 -49.92 -15.51
C CYS A 256 -33.47 -49.54 -16.82
N VAL A 257 -32.92 -49.92 -17.99
CA VAL A 257 -33.70 -49.96 -19.25
C VAL A 257 -33.14 -51.06 -20.18
N ILE A 258 -32.99 -52.30 -19.69
CA ILE A 258 -32.83 -53.48 -20.57
C ILE A 258 -33.56 -54.67 -19.93
N SER A 259 -34.89 -54.65 -19.92
CA SER A 259 -35.74 -55.86 -19.93
C SER A 259 -37.20 -55.46 -19.91
N SER A 260 -37.85 -55.36 -21.08
CA SER A 260 -39.24 -55.83 -21.30
C SER A 260 -39.89 -55.19 -22.53
N VAL A 261 -39.34 -55.36 -23.74
CA VAL A 261 -40.18 -55.39 -24.94
C VAL A 261 -39.58 -56.39 -25.93
N ARG A 262 -40.02 -57.64 -25.82
CA ARG A 262 -40.05 -58.60 -26.94
C ARG A 262 -41.41 -59.30 -26.95
N VAL A 263 -42.15 -59.00 -28.02
CA VAL A 263 -42.98 -59.88 -28.85
C VAL A 263 -44.27 -60.46 -28.26
N THR A 264 -45.37 -60.18 -29.00
CA THR A 264 -46.66 -60.89 -29.26
C THR A 264 -47.80 -59.86 -29.16
N GLN A 265 -48.67 -59.61 -30.14
CA GLN A 265 -49.07 -60.26 -31.40
C GLN A 265 -49.17 -59.23 -32.54
#